data_AF-A0A1G4MK55-F1
#
_entry.id   AF-A0A1G4MK55-F1
#
_cell.length_a   1.000
_cell.length_b   1.000
_cell.length_c   1.000
_cell.angle_alpha   90.00
_cell.angle_beta   90.00
_cell.angle_gamma   90.00
#
_symmetry.space_group_name_H-M   'P 1'
#
loop_
_entity.id
_entity.type
_entity.pdbx_description
1 polymer ?
#
loop_
_entity_poly.entity_id
_entity_poly.type
_entity_poly.pdbx_seq_one_letter_code
_entity_poly.pdbx_strand_id
1 'polypeptide(L)'
;MNESVGSQQIYILEHLLRVVKNKQPLFNSVQLNREQIRECNQLIWNGNIANRLKLLHQLNAILAKKDLSERGLYQVNEKLSLLLSTNAQEPRNNILDGHTLTIILIETLINICHIVSKDISESRIRESLRHSIIDCVQSRFIKNYVTNMWKYAKQEL
;
A
#
# COMPACT_ATOMS: atom_id res chain seq x y z
N MET A 1 -10.36 -11.03 22.75
CA MET A 1 -9.83 -9.69 22.45
C MET A 1 -10.10 -9.43 20.98
N ASN A 2 -11.17 -8.70 20.65
CA ASN A 2 -11.46 -8.32 19.28
C ASN A 2 -10.67 -7.05 18.97
N GLU A 3 -9.39 -7.20 18.62
CA GLU A 3 -8.71 -6.13 17.91
C GLU A 3 -9.54 -5.82 16.68
N SER A 4 -10.01 -4.57 16.55
CA SER A 4 -10.79 -4.17 15.39
C SER A 4 -10.01 -4.50 14.12
N VAL A 5 -10.71 -4.88 13.05
CA VAL A 5 -10.19 -5.02 11.67
C VAL A 5 -9.64 -3.68 11.11
N GLY A 6 -9.46 -2.66 11.94
CA GLY A 6 -8.63 -1.49 11.62
C GLY A 6 -7.21 -1.64 12.17
N SER A 7 -7.09 -2.15 13.39
CA SER A 7 -5.85 -2.22 14.16
C SER A 7 -4.85 -3.23 13.56
N GLN A 8 -5.33 -4.37 13.08
CA GLN A 8 -4.48 -5.40 12.49
C GLN A 8 -3.88 -4.94 11.15
N GLN A 9 -4.64 -4.23 10.31
CA GLN A 9 -4.14 -3.75 9.02
C GLN A 9 -3.18 -2.58 9.19
N ILE A 10 -3.39 -1.73 10.21
CA ILE A 10 -2.38 -0.72 10.60
C ILE A 10 -1.07 -1.43 10.98
N TYR A 11 -1.13 -2.45 11.85
CA TYR A 11 0.06 -3.17 12.28
C TYR A 11 0.84 -3.79 11.09
N ILE A 12 0.12 -4.42 10.15
CA ILE A 12 0.74 -5.00 8.95
C ILE A 12 1.36 -3.90 8.07
N LEU A 13 0.66 -2.79 7.83
CA LEU A 13 1.19 -1.68 7.02
C LEU A 13 2.41 -1.03 7.68
N GLU A 14 2.40 -0.84 8.99
CA GLU A 14 3.55 -0.32 9.74
C GLU A 14 4.74 -1.28 9.71
N HIS A 15 4.48 -2.58 9.75
CA HIS A 15 5.52 -3.58 9.55
C HIS A 15 6.11 -3.48 8.14
N LEU A 16 5.28 -3.45 7.09
CA LEU A 16 5.73 -3.26 5.72
C LEU A 16 6.50 -1.94 5.53
N LEU A 17 6.09 -0.87 6.20
CA LEU A 17 6.80 0.42 6.18
C LEU A 17 8.21 0.27 6.78
N ARG A 18 8.35 -0.46 7.89
CA ARG A 18 9.64 -0.75 8.52
C ARG A 18 10.51 -1.62 7.61
N VAL A 19 9.93 -2.63 6.96
CA VAL A 19 10.64 -3.49 5.99
C VAL A 19 11.15 -2.65 4.81
N VAL A 20 10.29 -1.84 4.20
CA VAL A 20 10.67 -0.98 3.08
C VAL A 20 11.78 -0.01 3.50
N LYS A 21 11.71 0.55 4.72
CA LYS A 21 12.77 1.43 5.26
C LYS A 21 14.03 0.67 5.72
N ASN A 22 14.14 -0.63 5.46
CA ASN A 22 15.24 -1.51 5.89
C ASN A 22 15.48 -1.49 7.41
N LYS A 23 14.41 -1.35 8.19
CA LYS A 23 14.44 -1.29 9.67
C LYS A 23 13.99 -2.60 10.33
N GLN A 24 13.44 -3.54 9.57
CA GLN A 24 12.94 -4.81 10.10
C GLN A 24 12.96 -5.90 9.01
N PRO A 25 13.20 -7.18 9.35
CA PRO A 25 13.01 -8.31 8.44
C PRO A 25 11.53 -8.48 8.04
N LEU A 26 11.30 -9.04 6.85
CA LEU A 26 9.97 -9.21 6.24
C LEU A 26 9.14 -10.35 6.87
N PHE A 27 9.79 -11.41 7.36
CA PHE A 27 9.12 -12.55 8.01
C PHE A 27 9.90 -13.03 9.24
N ASN A 28 10.28 -12.09 10.13
CA ASN A 28 11.08 -12.32 11.34
C ASN A 28 12.52 -12.83 11.12
N SER A 29 12.78 -13.64 10.09
CA SER A 29 14.09 -14.25 9.79
C SER A 29 14.66 -13.85 8.44
N VAL A 30 13.83 -13.39 7.50
CA VAL A 30 14.28 -13.02 6.15
C VAL A 30 14.52 -11.53 6.07
N GLN A 31 15.79 -11.14 5.95
CA GLN A 31 16.20 -9.77 5.66
C GLN A 31 16.51 -9.63 4.17
N LEU A 32 15.66 -8.91 3.46
CA LEU A 32 15.94 -8.50 2.09
C LEU A 32 16.96 -7.37 2.09
N ASN A 33 17.93 -7.42 1.18
CA ASN A 33 18.85 -6.31 0.97
C ASN A 33 18.13 -5.14 0.27
N ARG A 34 18.80 -3.98 0.20
CA ARG A 34 18.20 -2.76 -0.36
C ARG A 34 17.78 -2.90 -1.83
N GLU A 35 18.52 -3.66 -2.62
CA GLU A 35 18.24 -3.88 -4.05
C GLU A 35 17.04 -4.80 -4.23
N GLN A 36 16.98 -5.90 -3.47
CA GLN A 36 15.83 -6.81 -3.45
C GLN A 36 14.54 -6.08 -3.03
N ILE A 37 14.61 -5.20 -2.02
CA ILE A 37 13.47 -4.35 -1.63
C ILE A 37 13.06 -3.42 -2.77
N ARG A 38 14.04 -2.81 -3.47
CA ARG A 38 13.76 -1.94 -4.62
C ARG A 38 13.08 -2.68 -5.75
N GLU A 39 13.53 -3.89 -6.09
CA GLU A 39 12.90 -4.74 -7.11
C GLU A 39 11.45 -5.08 -6.74
N CYS A 40 11.20 -5.48 -5.48
CA CYS A 40 9.85 -5.73 -4.99
C CYS A 40 8.96 -4.49 -5.12
N ASN A 41 9.50 -3.32 -4.77
CA ASN A 41 8.76 -2.05 -4.84
C ASN A 41 8.47 -1.63 -6.28
N GLN A 42 9.39 -1.83 -7.22
CA GLN A 42 9.16 -1.48 -8.62
C GLN A 42 7.96 -2.24 -9.22
N LEU A 43 7.80 -3.52 -8.87
CA LEU A 43 6.66 -4.33 -9.33
C LEU A 43 5.30 -3.78 -8.84
N ILE A 44 5.27 -3.11 -7.69
CA ILE A 44 4.07 -2.43 -7.19
C ILE A 44 3.66 -1.31 -8.15
N TRP A 45 4.62 -0.65 -8.81
CA TRP A 45 4.42 0.53 -9.64
C TRP A 45 4.33 0.25 -11.14
N ASN A 46 4.27 -1.01 -11.56
CA ASN A 46 4.06 -1.37 -12.97
C ASN A 46 2.85 -0.64 -13.59
N GLY A 47 2.99 -0.20 -14.86
CA GLY A 47 1.98 0.54 -15.62
C GLY A 47 2.20 2.06 -15.66
N ASN A 48 1.13 2.83 -15.88
CA ASN A 48 1.19 4.29 -16.01
C ASN A 48 1.45 5.00 -14.67
N ILE A 49 2.73 5.17 -14.32
CA ILE A 49 3.17 5.79 -13.07
C ILE A 49 2.70 7.24 -12.93
N ALA A 50 2.69 8.03 -14.01
CA ALA A 50 2.30 9.44 -13.95
C ALA A 50 0.85 9.60 -13.46
N ASN A 51 -0.06 8.78 -13.97
CA ASN A 51 -1.45 8.77 -13.51
C ASN A 51 -1.55 8.33 -12.04
N ARG A 52 -0.79 7.30 -11.64
CA ARG A 52 -0.79 6.82 -10.25
C ARG A 52 -0.21 7.85 -9.28
N LEU A 53 0.83 8.57 -9.67
CA LEU A 53 1.38 9.67 -8.88
C LEU A 53 0.37 10.81 -8.73
N LYS A 54 -0.32 11.18 -9.82
CA LYS A 54 -1.41 12.16 -9.77
C LYS A 54 -2.53 11.73 -8.82
N LEU A 55 -2.92 10.46 -8.87
CA LEU A 55 -3.93 9.89 -7.96
C LEU A 55 -3.46 9.91 -6.50
N LEU A 56 -2.20 9.55 -6.24
CA LEU A 56 -1.61 9.58 -4.90
C LEU A 56 -1.56 11.01 -4.33
N HIS A 57 -1.19 11.99 -5.17
CA HIS A 57 -1.23 13.40 -4.80
C HIS A 57 -2.67 13.87 -4.48
N GLN A 58 -3.65 13.50 -5.31
CA GLN A 58 -5.06 13.82 -5.07
C GLN A 58 -5.57 13.18 -3.77
N LEU A 59 -5.21 11.93 -3.49
CA LEU A 59 -5.54 11.24 -2.25
C LEU A 59 -4.99 11.99 -1.04
N ASN A 60 -3.70 12.30 -1.04
CA ASN A 60 -3.08 13.03 0.07
C ASN A 60 -3.71 14.41 0.29
N ALA A 61 -4.10 15.12 -0.77
CA ALA A 61 -4.82 16.39 -0.66
C ALA A 61 -6.21 16.24 -0.01
N ILE A 62 -6.93 15.14 -0.30
CA ILE A 62 -8.21 14.84 0.34
C ILE A 62 -8.00 14.50 1.83
N LEU A 63 -7.00 13.66 2.12
CA LEU A 63 -6.68 13.18 3.47
C LEU A 63 -6.07 14.24 4.40
N ALA A 64 -5.55 15.34 3.84
CA ALA A 64 -5.05 16.47 4.62
C ALA A 64 -6.15 17.25 5.36
N LYS A 65 -7.43 16.99 5.06
CA LYS A 65 -8.57 17.63 5.73
C LYS A 65 -8.77 17.00 7.11
N LYS A 66 -8.83 17.81 8.17
CA LYS A 66 -8.93 17.35 9.57
C LYS A 66 -10.14 16.43 9.83
N ASP A 67 -11.27 16.73 9.22
CA ASP A 67 -12.50 15.95 9.35
C ASP A 67 -13.02 15.59 7.95
N LEU A 68 -12.86 14.33 7.57
CA LEU A 68 -13.45 13.81 6.33
C LEU A 68 -14.94 13.54 6.56
N SER A 69 -15.78 14.24 5.78
CA SER A 69 -17.19 13.85 5.63
C SER A 69 -17.32 12.52 4.89
N GLU A 70 -18.50 11.91 4.96
CA GLU A 70 -18.79 10.68 4.21
C GLU A 70 -18.58 10.85 2.70
N ARG A 71 -18.94 12.02 2.15
CA ARG A 71 -18.60 12.39 0.76
C ARG A 71 -17.09 12.37 0.49
N GLY A 72 -16.28 12.80 1.47
CA GLY A 72 -14.82 12.71 1.42
C GLY A 72 -14.35 11.25 1.38
N LEU A 73 -14.96 10.36 2.16
CA LEU A 73 -14.65 8.92 2.16
C LEU A 73 -14.97 8.27 0.81
N TYR A 74 -16.07 8.67 0.16
CA TYR A 74 -16.37 8.22 -1.21
C TYR A 74 -15.29 8.64 -2.20
N GLN A 75 -14.80 9.89 -2.12
CA GLN A 75 -13.71 10.36 -2.96
C GLN A 75 -12.40 9.60 -2.69
N VAL A 76 -12.09 9.31 -1.42
CA VAL A 76 -10.93 8.47 -1.08
C VAL A 76 -11.09 7.09 -1.69
N ASN A 77 -12.26 6.47 -1.58
CA ASN A 77 -12.50 5.14 -2.12
C ASN A 77 -12.35 5.10 -3.64
N GLU A 78 -12.98 6.03 -4.36
CA GLU A 78 -12.86 6.14 -5.81
C GLU A 78 -11.38 6.27 -6.26
N LYS A 79 -10.63 7.19 -5.63
CA LYS A 79 -9.23 7.43 -5.99
C LYS A 79 -8.33 6.26 -5.61
N LEU A 80 -8.60 5.62 -4.48
CA LEU A 80 -7.89 4.42 -4.06
C LEU A 80 -8.17 3.28 -5.03
N SER A 81 -9.43 3.01 -5.38
CA SER A 81 -9.79 2.00 -6.38
C SER A 81 -9.13 2.27 -7.71
N LEU A 82 -9.05 3.52 -8.19
CA LEU A 82 -8.34 3.87 -9.42
C LEU A 82 -6.83 3.64 -9.31
N LEU A 83 -6.21 4.00 -8.17
CA LEU A 83 -4.78 3.78 -7.91
C LEU A 83 -4.44 2.28 -7.87
N LEU A 84 -5.39 1.46 -7.38
CA LEU A 84 -5.29 0.02 -7.24
C LEU A 84 -5.81 -0.76 -8.45
N SER A 85 -6.57 -0.15 -9.34
CA SER A 85 -6.98 -0.75 -10.61
C SER A 85 -5.77 -0.83 -11.52
N THR A 86 -5.41 -2.04 -11.90
CA THR A 86 -4.19 -2.32 -12.66
C THR A 86 -4.52 -2.32 -14.14
N ASN A 87 -3.97 -1.38 -14.92
CA ASN A 87 -3.82 -1.56 -16.37
C ASN A 87 -2.40 -2.07 -16.62
N ALA A 88 -2.26 -3.38 -16.63
CA ALA A 88 -0.98 -4.11 -16.74
C ALA A 88 -0.35 -4.08 -18.14
N GLN A 89 -0.71 -3.14 -19.02
CA GLN A 89 -0.39 -3.26 -20.45
C GLN A 89 0.68 -2.30 -20.98
N GLU A 90 1.22 -1.39 -20.17
CA GLU A 90 2.27 -0.49 -20.67
C GLU A 90 3.62 -0.73 -19.99
N PRO A 91 4.58 -1.33 -20.69
CA PRO A 91 5.96 -1.42 -20.22
C PRO A 91 6.68 -0.13 -20.62
N ARG A 92 6.92 0.82 -19.71
CA ARG A 92 7.85 1.93 -19.98
C ARG A 92 8.61 2.42 -18.75
N ASN A 93 9.92 2.55 -18.96
CA ASN A 93 10.95 3.26 -18.19
C ASN A 93 10.46 4.01 -16.95
N ASN A 94 10.59 3.34 -15.80
CA ASN A 94 10.43 3.94 -14.48
C ASN A 94 11.64 4.84 -14.18
N ILE A 95 11.57 6.11 -14.59
CA ILE A 95 12.59 7.12 -14.19
C ILE A 95 12.46 7.45 -12.68
N LEU A 96 11.30 7.15 -12.07
CA LEU A 96 11.01 7.44 -10.67
C LEU A 96 11.40 6.30 -9.74
N ASP A 97 11.96 6.65 -8.57
CA ASP A 97 12.33 5.69 -7.53
C ASP A 97 11.07 5.07 -6.89
N GLY A 98 10.73 3.85 -7.34
CA GLY A 98 9.61 3.08 -6.83
C GLY A 98 9.67 2.86 -5.31
N HIS A 99 10.85 2.90 -4.70
CA HIS A 99 10.99 2.80 -3.25
C HIS A 99 10.32 3.96 -2.51
N THR A 100 10.63 5.21 -2.89
CA THR A 100 10.04 6.39 -2.26
C THR A 100 8.53 6.42 -2.48
N LEU A 101 8.08 6.06 -3.68
CA LEU A 101 6.64 5.98 -3.98
C LEU A 101 5.94 4.94 -3.11
N THR A 102 6.55 3.77 -2.90
CA THR A 102 6.00 2.73 -2.02
C THR A 102 5.91 3.20 -0.58
N ILE A 103 6.91 3.94 -0.06
CA ILE A 103 6.84 4.53 1.28
C ILE A 103 5.61 5.45 1.40
N ILE A 104 5.45 6.37 0.45
CA ILE A 104 4.32 7.32 0.44
C ILE A 104 2.99 6.56 0.36
N LEU A 105 2.89 5.55 -0.51
CA LEU A 105 1.68 4.72 -0.61
C LEU A 105 1.34 4.05 0.72
N ILE A 106 2.31 3.41 1.38
CA ILE A 106 2.06 2.75 2.68
C ILE A 106 1.60 3.78 3.72
N GLU A 107 2.27 4.94 3.80
CA GLU A 107 1.89 6.03 4.72
C GLU A 107 0.47 6.55 4.43
N THR A 108 0.10 6.71 3.15
CA THR A 108 -1.27 7.05 2.73
C THR A 108 -2.28 5.99 3.18
N LEU A 109 -1.98 4.69 3.01
CA LEU A 109 -2.86 3.60 3.44
C LEU A 109 -3.04 3.57 4.97
N ILE A 110 -1.96 3.79 5.73
CA ILE A 110 -2.02 3.90 7.20
C ILE A 110 -2.94 5.06 7.62
N ASN A 111 -2.80 6.22 6.98
CA ASN A 111 -3.65 7.37 7.27
C ASN A 111 -5.14 7.09 6.98
N ILE A 112 -5.44 6.42 5.86
CA ILE A 112 -6.81 5.97 5.55
C ILE A 112 -7.32 5.02 6.64
N CYS A 113 -6.51 4.04 7.07
CA CYS A 113 -6.89 3.13 8.16
C CYS A 113 -7.23 3.88 9.45
N HIS A 114 -6.43 4.88 9.84
CA HIS A 114 -6.73 5.71 11.03
C HIS A 114 -8.05 6.47 10.88
N ILE A 115 -8.30 7.11 9.74
CA ILE A 115 -9.54 7.85 9.48
C ILE A 115 -10.76 6.92 9.52
N VAL A 116 -10.61 5.72 8.94
CA VAL A 116 -11.68 4.71 8.89
C VAL A 116 -11.93 4.06 10.25
N SER A 117 -10.94 4.06 11.15
CA SER A 117 -11.02 3.45 12.49
C SER A 117 -11.38 4.42 13.61
N LYS A 118 -11.28 5.75 13.39
CA LYS A 118 -11.56 6.78 14.40
C LYS A 118 -13.05 6.89 14.78
N ASP A 119 -13.94 6.50 13.88
CA ASP A 119 -15.40 6.62 14.05
C ASP A 119 -16.01 5.24 14.24
N ILE A 120 -16.85 5.11 15.27
CA ILE A 120 -17.54 3.87 15.64
C ILE A 120 -18.69 3.58 14.67
N SER A 121 -19.14 4.59 13.93
CA SER A 121 -20.23 4.48 12.95
C SER A 121 -19.78 3.66 11.75
N GLU A 122 -20.16 2.39 11.73
CA GLU A 122 -19.83 1.45 10.67
C GLU A 122 -20.68 1.74 9.42
N SER A 123 -20.07 2.36 8.41
CA SER A 123 -20.70 2.63 7.12
C SER A 123 -20.16 1.71 6.02
N ARG A 124 -20.98 1.40 5.02
CA ARG A 124 -20.57 0.53 3.88
C ARG A 124 -19.32 1.04 3.17
N ILE A 125 -19.12 2.36 3.12
CA ILE A 125 -17.92 2.96 2.49
C ILE A 125 -16.66 2.71 3.33
N ARG A 126 -16.77 2.76 4.66
CA ARG A 126 -15.66 2.42 5.58
C ARG A 126 -15.27 0.96 5.45
N GLU A 127 -16.26 0.07 5.36
CA GLU A 127 -16.04 -1.35 5.10
C GLU A 127 -15.38 -1.59 3.74
N SER A 128 -15.86 -0.94 2.67
CA SER A 128 -15.26 -1.03 1.33
C SER A 128 -13.81 -0.55 1.29
N LEU A 129 -13.49 0.52 2.01
CA LEU A 129 -12.11 1.01 2.16
C LEU A 129 -11.23 -0.01 2.87
N ARG A 130 -11.70 -0.63 3.97
CA ARG A 130 -10.95 -1.68 4.68
C ARG A 130 -10.65 -2.86 3.75
N HIS A 131 -11.64 -3.35 3.02
CA HIS A 131 -11.48 -4.43 2.06
C HIS A 131 -10.47 -4.06 0.96
N SER A 132 -10.59 -2.86 0.38
CA SER A 132 -9.65 -2.38 -0.65
C SER A 132 -8.20 -2.33 -0.15
N ILE A 133 -7.99 -1.96 1.12
CA ILE A 133 -6.66 -1.95 1.74
C ILE A 133 -6.14 -3.38 1.97
N ILE A 134 -6.98 -4.28 2.47
CA ILE A 134 -6.63 -5.70 2.65
C ILE A 134 -6.22 -6.31 1.32
N ASP A 135 -7.04 -6.13 0.29
CA ASP A 135 -6.78 -6.64 -1.06
C ASP A 135 -5.49 -6.06 -1.62
N CYS A 136 -5.21 -4.77 -1.39
CA CYS A 136 -3.96 -4.14 -1.77
C CYS A 136 -2.75 -4.81 -1.10
N VAL A 137 -2.80 -4.97 0.22
CA VAL A 137 -1.72 -5.59 1.01
C VAL A 137 -1.45 -7.00 0.50
N GLN A 138 -2.49 -7.82 0.35
CA GLN A 138 -2.34 -9.21 -0.08
C GLN A 138 -1.85 -9.33 -1.53
N SER A 139 -2.51 -8.64 -2.46
CA SER A 139 -2.26 -8.82 -3.90
C SER A 139 -1.01 -8.11 -4.41
N ARG A 140 -0.62 -6.98 -3.81
CA ARG A 140 0.48 -6.13 -4.30
C ARG A 140 1.72 -6.14 -3.42
N PHE A 141 1.58 -6.28 -2.10
CA PHE A 141 2.75 -6.33 -1.21
C PHE A 141 3.14 -7.79 -0.97
N ILE A 142 2.32 -8.54 -0.23
CA ILE A 142 2.65 -9.89 0.21
C ILE A 142 2.97 -10.81 -0.97
N LYS A 143 2.10 -10.86 -1.98
CA LYS A 143 2.32 -11.69 -3.17
C LYS A 143 3.65 -11.37 -3.87
N ASN A 144 3.97 -10.09 -4.07
CA ASN A 144 5.20 -9.68 -4.75
C ASN A 144 6.44 -10.01 -3.92
N TYR A 145 6.39 -9.74 -2.61
CA TYR A 145 7.47 -10.07 -1.69
C TYR A 145 7.73 -11.59 -1.63
N VAL A 146 6.68 -12.41 -1.48
CA VAL A 146 6.80 -13.88 -1.44
C VAL A 146 7.32 -14.43 -2.77
N THR A 147 6.82 -13.92 -3.90
CA THR A 147 7.27 -14.36 -5.23
C THR A 147 8.75 -14.07 -5.44
N ASN A 148 9.21 -12.87 -5.09
CA ASN A 148 10.62 -12.50 -5.22
C ASN A 148 11.52 -13.22 -4.21
N MET A 149 11.06 -13.44 -2.97
CA MET A 149 11.81 -14.28 -2.02
C MET A 149 12.08 -15.67 -2.58
N TRP A 150 11.08 -16.31 -3.19
CA TRP A 150 11.27 -17.61 -3.82
C TRP A 150 12.25 -17.57 -4.99
N LYS A 151 12.29 -16.46 -5.73
CA LYS A 151 13.27 -16.25 -6.80
C LYS A 151 14.68 -16.14 -6.23
N TYR A 152 14.89 -15.33 -5.19
CA TYR A 152 16.20 -15.16 -4.56
C TYR A 152 16.71 -16.46 -3.92
N ALA A 153 15.85 -17.20 -3.23
CA ALA A 153 16.20 -18.49 -2.64
C ALA A 153 16.65 -19.53 -3.68
N LYS A 154 16.11 -19.46 -4.92
CA LYS A 154 16.53 -20.35 -6.03
C LYS A 154 17.80 -19.90 -6.74
N GLN A 155 18.22 -18.65 -6.57
CA GLN A 155 19.44 -18.10 -7.19
C GLN A 155 20.68 -18.30 -6.31
N GLU A 156 20.49 -18.56 -5.01
CA GLU A 156 21.57 -18.89 -4.06
C GLU A 156 21.90 -20.40 -4.00
N LEU A 157 21.17 -21.24 -4.77
CA LEU A 157 21.44 -22.68 -4.98
C LEU A 157 22.04 -22.91 -6.36
#